data_AF-I1CSW3-F1
#
_entry.id   AF-I1CSW3-F1
#
_cell.length_a   1.000
_cell.length_b   1.000
_cell.length_c   1.000
_cell.angle_alpha   90.00
_cell.angle_beta   90.00
_cell.angle_gamma   90.00
#
_symmetry.space_group_name_H-M   'P 1'
#
loop_
_entity.id
_entity.type
_entity.pdbx_description
1 polymer ?
#
loop_
_entity_poly.entity_id
_entity_poly.type
_entity_poly.pdbx_seq_one_letter_code
_entity_poly.pdbx_strand_id
1 'polypeptide(L)' 'MATATENSKSLRRLYPGSRLEETFQWPFEPIDSLDSSFNVQEYLQQLIRTDNSNIQRLVDPPETVEKDIWQYEHLR' A
#
# COMPACT_ATOMS: atom_id res chain seq x y z
N MET A 1 -14.67 20.45 -22.33
CA MET A 1 -13.20 20.52 -22.45
C MET A 1 -12.65 20.91 -21.09
N ALA A 2 -12.37 19.94 -20.22
CA ALA A 2 -11.69 20.20 -18.94
C ALA A 2 -11.10 18.88 -18.44
N THR A 3 -9.79 18.68 -18.66
CA THR A 3 -9.01 17.64 -17.99
C THR A 3 -7.63 18.21 -17.68
N ALA A 4 -7.55 18.97 -16.60
CA ALA A 4 -6.30 19.17 -15.88
C ALA A 4 -6.38 18.25 -14.66
N THR A 5 -5.92 17.00 -14.81
CA THR A 5 -5.60 16.16 -13.65
C THR A 5 -4.11 16.32 -13.43
N GLU A 6 -3.74 17.42 -12.78
CA GLU A 6 -2.44 17.51 -12.14
C GLU A 6 -2.35 16.35 -11.16
N ASN A 7 -1.39 15.46 -11.39
CA ASN A 7 -1.11 14.30 -10.54
C ASN A 7 -0.43 14.80 -9.25
N SER A 8 -1.15 15.57 -8.44
CA SER A 8 -0.71 15.98 -7.12
C SER A 8 -0.72 14.71 -6.25
N LYS A 9 0.46 14.12 -6.02
CA LYS A 9 0.64 12.94 -5.16
C LYS A 9 -0.10 13.19 -3.84
N SER A 10 -1.25 12.54 -3.65
CA SER A 10 -2.10 12.80 -2.50
C SER A 10 -1.35 12.38 -1.25
N LEU A 11 -1.15 13.32 -0.32
CA LEU A 11 -0.43 13.03 0.92
C LEU A 11 -1.26 12.05 1.76
N ARG A 12 -0.67 10.88 2.07
CA ARG A 12 -1.29 9.84 2.90
C ARG A 12 -1.34 10.27 4.37
N ARG A 13 -2.26 11.19 4.71
CA ARG A 13 -2.40 11.79 6.04
C ARG A 13 -3.59 11.22 6.81
N LEU A 14 -3.38 10.99 8.11
CA LEU A 14 -4.48 10.67 9.03
C LEU A 14 -5.07 11.98 9.56
N TYR A 15 -6.40 12.07 9.54
CA TYR A 15 -7.12 13.24 10.05
C TYR A 15 -7.84 12.87 11.35
N PRO A 16 -7.70 13.68 12.42
CA PRO A 16 -8.43 13.45 13.65
C PRO A 16 -9.95 13.46 13.41
N GLY A 17 -10.65 12.47 13.97
CA GLY A 17 -12.11 12.36 13.86
C GLY A 17 -12.62 11.70 12.57
N SER A 18 -11.75 11.26 11.65
CA SER A 18 -12.15 10.45 10.50
C SER A 18 -12.58 9.05 10.92
N ARG A 19 -13.58 8.50 10.23
CA ARG A 19 -13.98 7.09 10.41
C ARG A 19 -12.89 6.18 9.85
N LEU A 20 -12.70 5.03 10.47
CA LEU A 20 -11.69 4.06 10.06
C LEU A 20 -11.88 3.64 8.59
N GLU A 21 -13.14 3.45 8.19
CA GLU A 21 -13.56 3.11 6.82
C GLU A 21 -13.08 4.12 5.77
N GLU A 22 -12.96 5.40 6.14
CA GLU A 22 -12.61 6.50 5.23
C GLU A 22 -11.11 6.84 5.30
N THR A 23 -10.46 6.48 6.40
CA THR A 23 -9.11 6.96 6.78
C THR A 23 -8.01 6.44 5.85
N PHE A 24 -8.17 5.24 5.30
CA PHE A 24 -7.13 4.55 4.54
C PHE A 24 -7.46 4.34 3.06
N GLN A 25 -8.40 5.12 2.52
CA GLN A 25 -8.85 5.04 1.12
C GLN A 25 -7.84 5.69 0.15
N TRP A 26 -6.58 5.28 0.24
CA TRP A 26 -5.51 5.73 -0.66
C TRP A 26 -5.55 4.93 -1.96
N PRO A 27 -5.20 5.56 -3.11
CA PRO A 27 -5.09 4.83 -4.36
C PRO A 27 -4.04 3.72 -4.24
N PHE A 28 -4.30 2.59 -4.89
CA PHE A 28 -3.34 1.50 -4.98
C PHE A 28 -2.15 1.94 -5.83
N GLU A 29 -0.93 1.67 -5.36
CA GLU A 29 0.30 2.01 -6.05
C GLU A 29 1.14 0.72 -6.17
N PRO A 30 1.75 0.45 -7.34
CA PRO A 30 2.65 -0.68 -7.47
C PRO A 30 3.91 -0.43 -6.64
N ILE A 31 4.55 -1.52 -6.20
CA ILE A 31 5.72 -1.45 -5.32
C ILE A 31 6.87 -0.60 -5.91
N ASP A 32 7.06 -0.64 -7.22
CA ASP A 32 8.11 0.13 -7.92
C ASP A 32 7.86 1.64 -7.92
N SER A 33 6.63 2.08 -7.65
CA SER A 33 6.27 3.51 -7.51
C SER A 33 6.40 4.02 -6.07
N LEU A 34 6.59 3.12 -5.10
CA LEU A 34 6.78 3.46 -3.69
C LEU A 34 8.27 3.79 -3.43
N ASP A 35 8.54 5.09 -3.34
CA ASP A 35 9.89 5.65 -3.11
C ASP A 35 10.13 5.89 -1.60
N SER A 36 10.07 4.83 -0.80
CA SER A 36 10.20 4.85 0.65
C SER A 36 11.07 3.68 1.10
N SER A 37 11.88 3.86 2.16
CA SER A 37 12.61 2.75 2.80
C SER A 37 11.67 1.68 3.37
N PHE A 38 10.38 1.99 3.51
CA PHE A 38 9.33 1.09 3.97
C PHE A 38 8.42 0.61 2.83
N ASN A 39 8.85 0.72 1.57
CA ASN A 39 8.01 0.39 0.40
C ASN A 39 7.40 -1.03 0.46
N VAL A 40 8.14 -2.05 0.90
CA VAL A 40 7.65 -3.42 1.05
C VAL A 40 6.54 -3.50 2.10
N GLN A 41 6.75 -2.87 3.26
CA GLN A 41 5.78 -2.80 4.33
C GLN A 41 4.51 -2.04 3.88
N GLU A 42 4.68 -0.88 3.24
CA GLU A 42 3.59 -0.07 2.72
C GLU A 42 2.77 -0.83 1.68
N TYR A 43 3.43 -1.56 0.78
CA TYR A 43 2.79 -2.40 -0.22
C TYR A 43 1.98 -3.54 0.42
N LEU A 44 2.55 -4.26 1.38
CA LEU A 44 1.85 -5.31 2.13
C LEU A 44 0.60 -4.75 2.82
N GLN A 45 0.73 -3.57 3.44
CA GLN A 45 -0.36 -2.87 4.10
C GLN A 45 -1.46 -2.42 3.12
N GLN A 46 -1.13 -2.11 1.86
CA GLN A 46 -2.11 -1.86 0.80
C GLN A 46 -2.84 -3.13 0.39
N LEU A 47 -2.14 -4.26 0.27
CA LEU A 47 -2.76 -5.55 -0.05
C LEU A 47 -3.79 -5.97 1.00
N ILE A 48 -3.42 -5.91 2.28
CA ILE A 48 -4.30 -6.29 3.40
C ILE A 48 -5.55 -5.41 3.45
N ARG A 49 -5.41 -4.10 3.21
CA ARG A 49 -6.56 -3.17 3.22
C ARG A 49 -7.46 -3.33 2.00
N THR A 50 -6.89 -3.74 0.87
CA THR A 50 -7.64 -3.99 -0.36
C THR A 50 -8.47 -5.26 -0.24
N ASP A 51 -7.83 -6.36 0.18
CA ASP A 51 -8.47 -7.65 0.35
C ASP A 51 -7.68 -8.53 1.33
N ASN A 52 -8.11 -8.56 2.59
CA ASN A 52 -7.49 -9.42 3.61
C ASN A 52 -7.92 -10.89 3.51
N SER A 53 -8.91 -11.22 2.68
CA SER A 53 -9.41 -12.60 2.53
C SER A 53 -8.58 -13.40 1.52
N ASN A 54 -7.87 -12.69 0.63
CA ASN A 54 -6.99 -13.29 -0.37
C ASN A 54 -5.62 -13.63 0.22
N ILE A 55 -5.57 -14.69 1.02
CA ILE A 55 -4.36 -15.15 1.71
C ILE A 55 -3.23 -15.48 0.73
N GLN A 56 -3.54 -16.08 -0.42
CA GLN A 56 -2.54 -16.43 -1.42
C GLN A 56 -1.76 -15.20 -1.88
N ARG A 57 -2.47 -14.12 -2.22
CA ARG A 57 -1.85 -12.84 -2.62
C ARG A 57 -1.04 -12.18 -1.50
N LEU A 58 -1.37 -12.42 -0.24
CA LEU A 58 -0.64 -11.86 0.91
C LEU A 58 0.64 -12.64 1.22
N VAL A 59 0.64 -13.95 1.02
CA VAL A 59 1.78 -14.82 1.32
C VAL A 59 2.81 -14.81 0.19
N ASP A 60 2.36 -14.72 -1.06
CA ASP A 60 3.23 -14.75 -2.23
C ASP A 60 3.98 -13.39 -2.38
N PRO A 61 5.33 -13.38 -2.32
CA PRO A 61 6.09 -12.15 -2.46
C PRO A 61 6.00 -11.58 -3.88
N PRO A 62 6.05 -10.24 -4.05
CA PRO A 62 6.23 -9.62 -5.35
C PRO A 62 7.52 -10.08 -6.04
N GLU A 63 7.53 -10.10 -7.37
CA GLU A 63 8.71 -10.53 -8.16
C GLU A 63 9.99 -9.76 -7.85
N THR A 64 9.85 -8.49 -7.46
CA THR A 64 10.96 -7.58 -7.15
C THR A 64 11.45 -7.68 -5.71
N VAL A 65 10.79 -8.47 -4.85
CA VAL A 65 11.10 -8.58 -3.42
C VAL A 65 11.57 -9.99 -3.08
N GLU A 66 12.71 -10.07 -2.41
CA GLU A 66 13.21 -11.34 -1.90
C GLU A 66 12.29 -11.94 -0.84
N LYS A 67 12.14 -13.25 -0.86
CA LYS A 67 11.25 -13.99 0.05
C LYS A 67 11.59 -13.76 1.52
N ASP A 68 12.87 -13.68 1.88
CA ASP A 68 13.31 -13.52 3.26
C ASP A 68 12.95 -12.11 3.80
N ILE A 69 13.04 -11.08 2.95
CA ILE A 69 12.59 -9.72 3.27
C ILE A 69 11.08 -9.71 3.46
N TRP A 70 10.33 -10.36 2.56
CA TRP A 70 8.88 -10.46 2.67
C TRP A 70 8.45 -11.13 3.98
N GLN A 71 9.09 -12.25 4.35
CA GLN A 71 8.82 -12.92 5.62
C GLN A 71 9.16 -12.06 6.83
N TYR A 72 10.28 -11.32 6.78
CA TYR A 72 10.64 -10.38 7.83
C TYR A 72 9.57 -9.30 8.03
N GLU A 73 9.07 -8.70 6.95
CA GLU A 73 8.01 -7.68 7.01
C GLU A 73 6.67 -8.23 7.50
N HIS A 74 6.39 -9.52 7.30
CA HIS A 74 5.21 -10.18 7.91
C HIS A 74 5.34 -10.36 9.42
N LEU A 75 6.56 -10.47 9.96
CA LEU A 75 6.82 -10.76 11.38
C LEU A 75 7.07 -9.51 12.24
N ARG A 76 7.49 -8.42 11.61
CA ARG A 76 7.88 -7.17 12.26
C ARG A 76 6.69 -6.36 12.78
#